data_AF-A0A7Y9T191-F1
#
_entry.id   AF-A0A7Y9T191-F1
#
_cell.length_a   1.000
_cell.length_b   1.000
_cell.length_c   1.000
_cell.angle_alpha   90.00
_cell.angle_beta   90.00
_cell.angle_gamma   90.00
#
_symmetry.space_group_name_H-M   'P 1'
#
loop_
_entity.id
_entity.type
_entity.pdbx_description
1 polymer ?
#
loop_
_entity_poly.entity_id
_entity_poly.type
_entity_poly.pdbx_seq_one_letter_code
_entity_poly.pdbx_strand_id
1 'polypeptide(L)'
;MQRLCAKGFAAVAATTMLMLGVTGLSWAKSVRTRVHAGLHSTLHTSSRSKTHSVAITGEEVVPGVMPDEISSGAVSGELPDDGKPYQLRMTNLHTGESLDIVYRVGDTYIPEALDKLNYFLRDHYTQDVVHYEPKEFDVLHAMMSRLGQASGVIQVVCGYRTPETNEALRHASVKTGVAEHSQHMEGHAIDLRVPGVSTVQLRNTALSLHAGGVGYYPVSQFVHVDVGPVREWAFGVTPHRPGRRTHGARAIGM
;
A
#
# COMPACT_ATOMS: atom_id res chain seq x y z
N MET A 1 -27.56 -45.35 -33.53
CA MET A 1 -26.52 -46.07 -32.77
C MET A 1 -26.56 -45.52 -31.35
N GLN A 2 -26.94 -46.36 -30.40
CA GLN A 2 -27.32 -45.99 -29.03
C GLN A 2 -26.15 -46.16 -28.05
N ARG A 3 -26.26 -45.43 -26.93
CA ARG A 3 -25.91 -45.79 -25.53
C ARG A 3 -24.78 -45.01 -24.84
N LEU A 4 -25.25 -44.32 -23.78
CA LEU A 4 -24.60 -43.97 -22.52
C LEU A 4 -23.99 -45.18 -21.77
N CYS A 5 -22.95 -44.94 -20.96
CA CYS A 5 -22.74 -45.41 -19.56
C CYS A 5 -21.27 -45.13 -19.18
N ALA A 6 -20.88 -44.42 -18.11
CA ALA A 6 -21.18 -44.51 -16.67
C ALA A 6 -20.36 -45.57 -15.90
N LYS A 7 -19.88 -45.16 -14.70
CA LYS A 7 -19.39 -45.92 -13.53
C LYS A 7 -17.91 -46.37 -13.61
N GLY A 8 -17.13 -46.43 -12.53
CA GLY A 8 -17.35 -46.23 -11.11
C GLY A 8 -16.18 -46.85 -10.31
N PHE A 9 -15.95 -46.31 -9.11
CA PHE A 9 -15.25 -46.83 -7.91
C PHE A 9 -14.52 -48.19 -7.95
N ALA A 10 -13.31 -48.20 -7.37
CA ALA A 10 -12.84 -49.27 -6.50
C ALA A 10 -11.92 -48.72 -5.40
N ALA A 11 -12.19 -49.14 -4.17
CA ALA A 11 -11.46 -48.84 -2.95
C ALA A 11 -10.62 -50.06 -2.51
N VAL A 12 -9.87 -49.86 -1.42
CA VAL A 12 -9.29 -50.85 -0.49
C VAL A 12 -7.87 -51.33 -0.80
N ALA A 13 -6.92 -50.92 0.05
CA ALA A 13 -6.11 -51.86 0.83
C ALA A 13 -5.46 -51.13 2.03
N ALA A 14 -5.87 -51.55 3.23
CA ALA A 14 -5.22 -51.24 4.49
C ALA A 14 -4.01 -52.14 4.67
N THR A 15 -2.91 -51.63 5.22
CA THR A 15 -1.84 -52.48 5.79
C THR A 15 -1.14 -51.74 6.94
N THR A 16 -1.51 -52.14 8.15
CA THR A 16 -0.65 -52.51 9.29
C THR A 16 0.45 -51.55 9.77
N MET A 17 0.08 -50.82 10.83
CA MET A 17 0.78 -50.63 12.11
C MET A 17 2.12 -51.38 12.31
N LEU A 18 3.21 -50.64 12.54
CA LEU A 18 4.30 -51.08 13.42
C LEU A 18 4.76 -49.90 14.29
N MET A 19 4.54 -50.05 15.59
CA MET A 19 5.08 -49.23 16.67
C MET A 19 6.57 -49.51 16.82
N LEU A 20 7.40 -48.48 16.91
CA LEU A 20 8.65 -48.49 17.67
C LEU A 20 8.91 -47.05 18.14
N GLY A 21 8.69 -46.80 19.42
CA GLY A 21 9.04 -45.55 20.07
C GLY A 21 10.53 -45.49 20.38
N VAL A 22 11.06 -44.28 20.39
CA VAL A 22 12.23 -43.92 21.20
C VAL A 22 12.02 -42.51 21.75
N THR A 23 12.04 -42.45 23.08
CA THR A 23 12.31 -41.33 24.00
C THR A 23 13.05 -40.14 23.35
N GLY A 24 12.59 -38.90 23.42
CA GLY A 24 12.43 -38.13 24.66
C GLY A 24 13.72 -37.36 24.97
N LEU A 25 13.81 -36.08 24.60
CA LEU A 25 14.72 -35.11 25.23
C LEU A 25 14.16 -33.69 25.09
N SER A 26 13.55 -33.22 26.17
CA SER A 26 13.09 -31.84 26.39
C SER A 26 14.26 -30.98 26.84
N TRP A 27 14.52 -29.87 26.16
CA TRP A 27 15.35 -28.78 26.67
C TRP A 27 14.60 -27.46 26.51
N ALA A 28 13.72 -27.17 27.46
CA ALA A 28 13.25 -25.83 27.75
C ALA A 28 14.27 -25.14 28.65
N LYS A 29 14.90 -24.06 28.18
CA LYS A 29 15.66 -23.15 29.04
C LYS A 29 14.86 -21.89 29.31
N SER A 30 14.50 -21.80 30.57
CA SER A 30 13.83 -20.73 31.32
C SER A 30 14.38 -19.33 31.03
N VAL A 31 13.42 -18.44 30.75
CA VAL A 31 13.48 -16.99 30.91
C VAL A 31 13.81 -16.67 32.38
N ARG A 32 14.87 -15.90 32.63
CA ARG A 32 15.11 -15.24 33.91
C ARG A 32 14.78 -13.76 33.77
N THR A 33 13.65 -13.38 34.33
CA THR A 33 13.35 -12.03 34.76
C THR A 33 14.29 -11.65 35.91
N ARG A 34 14.92 -10.48 35.83
CA ARG A 34 15.59 -9.86 36.98
C ARG A 34 15.00 -8.47 37.17
N VAL A 35 14.13 -8.38 38.16
CA VAL A 35 13.59 -7.13 38.69
C VAL A 35 14.66 -6.57 39.63
N HIS A 36 15.19 -5.38 39.36
CA HIS A 36 15.94 -4.61 40.33
C HIS A 36 15.14 -3.35 40.67
N ALA A 37 14.63 -3.34 41.91
CA ALA A 37 14.13 -2.15 42.57
C ALA A 37 15.32 -1.25 42.94
N GLY A 38 15.19 0.04 42.65
CA GLY A 38 16.12 1.08 43.04
C GLY A 38 15.39 2.42 43.08
N LEU A 39 14.96 2.81 44.28
CA LEU A 39 14.53 4.17 44.62
C LEU A 39 15.62 5.16 44.20
N HIS A 40 15.26 6.28 43.55
CA HIS A 40 15.72 7.61 43.93
C HIS A 40 14.73 8.67 43.41
N SER A 41 14.34 9.54 44.34
CA SER A 41 13.47 10.70 44.19
C SER A 41 14.21 11.85 43.53
N THR A 42 13.58 12.52 42.55
CA THR A 42 13.74 13.96 42.33
C THR A 42 12.54 14.52 41.58
N LEU A 43 12.02 15.62 42.11
CA LEU A 43 10.87 16.41 41.67
C LEU A 43 11.11 17.00 40.27
N HIS A 44 10.18 16.80 39.34
CA HIS A 44 10.02 17.69 38.19
C HIS A 44 8.54 18.01 37.99
N THR A 45 8.27 19.31 37.99
CA THR A 45 6.97 19.94 37.81
C THR A 45 6.49 19.64 36.38
N SER A 46 5.38 18.92 36.24
CA SER A 46 4.71 18.70 34.96
C SER A 46 3.48 19.60 34.88
N SER A 47 3.55 20.58 33.97
CA SER A 47 2.42 21.36 33.51
C SER A 47 1.42 20.43 32.83
N ARG A 48 0.25 20.24 33.46
CA ARG A 48 -0.89 19.53 32.88
C ARG A 48 -1.39 20.30 31.65
N SER A 49 -1.03 19.83 30.47
CA SER A 49 -1.79 20.13 29.25
C SER A 49 -3.17 19.49 29.38
N LYS A 50 -4.22 20.31 29.28
CA LYS A 50 -5.61 19.86 29.25
C LYS A 50 -5.83 19.07 27.96
N THR A 51 -5.89 17.75 28.07
CA THR A 51 -6.55 16.90 27.07
C THR A 51 -8.03 17.26 27.06
N HIS A 52 -8.49 17.90 25.98
CA HIS A 52 -9.92 17.99 25.70
C HIS A 52 -10.38 16.59 25.28
N SER A 53 -10.97 15.85 26.23
CA SER A 53 -11.69 14.63 25.95
C SER A 53 -13.00 15.01 25.26
N VAL A 54 -13.04 14.91 23.94
CA VAL A 54 -14.29 14.92 23.18
C VAL A 54 -15.00 13.60 23.50
N ALA A 55 -16.15 13.70 24.15
CA ALA A 55 -17.05 12.57 24.34
C ALA A 55 -17.66 12.23 22.98
N ILE A 56 -17.08 11.23 22.30
CA ILE A 56 -17.70 10.63 21.13
C ILE A 56 -18.81 9.73 21.66
N THR A 57 -20.05 10.17 21.46
CA THR A 57 -21.24 9.33 21.63
C THR A 57 -21.08 8.09 20.76
N GLY A 58 -21.31 6.92 21.35
CA GLY A 58 -21.02 5.63 20.75
C GLY A 58 -21.79 5.37 19.46
N GLU A 59 -21.13 5.64 18.34
CA GLU A 59 -21.38 4.97 17.07
C GLU A 59 -20.44 3.75 17.03
N GLU A 60 -20.99 2.55 16.82
CA GLU A 60 -20.19 1.34 16.66
C GLU A 60 -19.38 1.45 15.36
N VAL A 61 -18.07 1.72 15.48
CA VAL A 61 -17.16 1.73 14.32
C VAL A 61 -17.09 0.31 13.76
N VAL A 62 -17.83 0.07 12.69
CA VAL A 62 -17.79 -1.21 11.96
C VAL A 62 -16.39 -1.35 11.35
N PRO A 63 -15.59 -2.36 11.73
CA PRO A 63 -14.25 -2.53 11.16
C PRO A 63 -14.32 -2.64 9.64
N GLY A 64 -13.58 -1.80 8.93
CA GLY A 64 -13.47 -1.84 7.47
C GLY A 64 -14.44 -0.93 6.69
N VAL A 65 -15.24 -0.10 7.36
CA VAL A 65 -16.06 0.95 6.71
C VAL A 65 -15.60 2.31 7.19
N MET A 66 -15.35 3.27 6.28
CA MET A 66 -15.15 4.68 6.64
C MET A 66 -16.35 5.14 7.48
N PRO A 67 -16.15 5.71 8.68
CA PRO A 67 -17.25 6.35 9.41
C PRO A 67 -17.94 7.40 8.52
N ASP A 68 -19.26 7.55 8.61
CA ASP A 68 -20.04 8.47 7.76
C ASP A 68 -19.56 9.93 7.88
N GLU A 69 -19.07 10.32 9.07
CA GLU A 69 -18.41 11.62 9.34
C GLU A 69 -17.12 11.83 8.51
N ILE A 70 -16.43 10.74 8.15
CA ILE A 70 -15.20 10.74 7.34
C ILE A 70 -15.54 10.53 5.84
N SER A 71 -16.61 9.80 5.52
CA SER A 71 -17.05 9.49 4.16
C SER A 71 -17.56 10.71 3.37
N SER A 72 -18.17 11.68 4.06
CA SER A 72 -18.92 12.77 3.42
C SER A 72 -18.10 13.77 2.57
N GLY A 73 -16.77 13.67 2.53
CA GLY A 73 -15.90 14.67 1.87
C GLY A 73 -15.97 16.07 2.47
N ALA A 74 -16.95 16.33 3.35
CA ALA A 74 -17.13 17.57 4.08
C ALA A 74 -16.05 17.66 5.15
N VAL A 75 -15.16 18.61 4.99
CA VAL A 75 -14.28 19.09 6.06
C VAL A 75 -15.18 19.89 7.00
N SER A 76 -15.21 19.55 8.28
CA SER A 76 -16.06 20.24 9.27
C SER A 76 -15.44 21.57 9.73
N GLY A 77 -14.15 21.79 9.45
CA GLY A 77 -13.48 23.08 9.50
C GLY A 77 -13.75 23.98 8.29
N GLU A 78 -13.84 25.29 8.56
CA GLU A 78 -13.98 26.35 7.55
C GLU A 78 -12.77 26.31 6.61
N LEU A 79 -13.01 26.08 5.31
CA LEU A 79 -11.96 26.12 4.31
C LEU A 79 -11.36 27.54 4.29
N PRO A 80 -10.05 27.72 4.04
CA PRO A 80 -9.49 29.04 3.84
C PRO A 80 -10.25 29.79 2.74
N ASP A 81 -10.70 31.02 3.03
CA ASP A 81 -11.54 31.83 2.14
C ASP A 81 -10.83 32.20 0.83
N ASP A 82 -9.50 32.29 0.86
CA ASP A 82 -8.66 32.71 -0.26
C ASP A 82 -7.71 31.59 -0.71
N GLY A 83 -7.79 31.21 -1.99
CA GLY A 83 -6.80 30.34 -2.62
C GLY A 83 -7.39 29.34 -3.62
N LYS A 84 -6.52 28.75 -4.45
CA LYS A 84 -6.93 27.67 -5.35
C LYS A 84 -7.15 26.38 -4.55
N PRO A 85 -8.30 25.71 -4.64
CA PRO A 85 -8.50 24.41 -4.02
C PRO A 85 -7.78 23.31 -4.81
N TYR A 86 -7.20 22.35 -4.07
CA TYR A 86 -6.56 21.15 -4.59
C TYR A 86 -7.37 19.94 -4.12
N GLN A 87 -7.97 19.25 -5.08
CA GLN A 87 -8.95 18.19 -4.84
C GLN A 87 -8.44 16.85 -5.37
N LEU A 88 -8.71 15.77 -4.65
CA LEU A 88 -8.48 14.41 -5.12
C LEU A 88 -9.77 13.60 -5.02
N ARG A 89 -10.02 12.80 -6.06
CA ARG A 89 -11.06 11.78 -6.06
C ARG A 89 -10.40 10.42 -6.15
N MET A 90 -10.70 9.56 -5.20
CA MET A 90 -9.99 8.30 -5.02
C MET A 90 -10.98 7.18 -4.71
N THR A 91 -10.69 5.98 -5.20
CA THR A 91 -11.38 4.73 -4.81
C THR A 91 -10.34 3.71 -4.40
N ASN A 92 -10.48 3.13 -3.21
CA ASN A 92 -9.60 2.08 -2.72
C ASN A 92 -10.10 0.72 -3.24
N LEU A 93 -9.27 0.02 -4.00
CA LEU A 93 -9.67 -1.23 -4.65
C LEU A 93 -9.77 -2.42 -3.69
N HIS A 94 -9.19 -2.32 -2.49
CA HIS A 94 -9.29 -3.37 -1.47
C HIS A 94 -10.51 -3.19 -0.57
N THR A 95 -10.78 -1.97 -0.12
CA THR A 95 -11.89 -1.67 0.80
C THR A 95 -13.19 -1.32 0.08
N GLY A 96 -13.12 -0.90 -1.19
CA GLY A 96 -14.26 -0.39 -1.96
C GLY A 96 -14.66 1.04 -1.57
N GLU A 97 -13.97 1.65 -0.61
CA GLU A 97 -14.22 3.01 -0.14
C GLU A 97 -13.92 4.02 -1.25
N SER A 98 -14.67 5.11 -1.29
CA SER A 98 -14.41 6.25 -2.18
C SER A 98 -14.32 7.53 -1.37
N LEU A 99 -13.44 8.43 -1.82
CA LEU A 99 -13.18 9.71 -1.18
C LEU A 99 -13.10 10.80 -2.24
N ASP A 100 -13.86 11.88 -2.03
CA ASP A 100 -13.76 13.12 -2.79
C ASP A 100 -13.46 14.25 -1.81
N ILE A 101 -12.25 14.80 -1.87
CA ILE A 101 -11.77 15.71 -0.82
C ILE A 101 -10.87 16.82 -1.34
N VAL A 102 -11.09 18.03 -0.83
CA VAL A 102 -10.14 19.14 -0.93
C VAL A 102 -9.17 19.02 0.24
N TYR A 103 -7.90 18.76 -0.04
CA TYR A 103 -6.88 18.54 1.00
C TYR A 103 -5.97 19.75 1.22
N ARG A 104 -5.97 20.70 0.27
CA ARG A 104 -5.15 21.91 0.33
C ARG A 104 -5.86 23.07 -0.37
N VAL A 105 -5.73 24.27 0.18
CA VAL A 105 -6.16 25.53 -0.43
C VAL A 105 -4.98 26.49 -0.43
N GLY A 106 -4.57 26.95 -1.62
CA GLY A 106 -3.32 27.70 -1.76
C GLY A 106 -2.15 26.90 -1.19
N ASP A 107 -1.38 27.49 -0.28
CA ASP A 107 -0.23 26.82 0.37
C ASP A 107 -0.59 26.15 1.71
N THR A 108 -1.88 26.08 2.05
CA THR A 108 -2.35 25.57 3.35
C THR A 108 -2.99 24.20 3.21
N TYR A 109 -2.36 23.17 3.79
CA TYR A 109 -2.99 21.86 3.94
C TYR A 109 -4.07 21.90 5.02
N ILE A 110 -5.14 21.14 4.79
CA ILE A 110 -6.29 21.06 5.69
C ILE A 110 -6.09 19.83 6.60
N PRO A 111 -5.82 20.00 7.92
CA PRO A 111 -5.49 18.89 8.81
C PRO A 111 -6.54 17.78 8.83
N GLU A 112 -7.82 18.15 8.95
CA GLU A 112 -8.92 17.19 8.95
C GLU A 112 -8.95 16.38 7.65
N ALA A 113 -8.69 17.00 6.51
CA ALA A 113 -8.66 16.31 5.22
C ALA A 113 -7.47 15.34 5.11
N LEU A 114 -6.31 15.72 5.66
CA LEU A 114 -5.17 14.82 5.77
C LEU A 114 -5.50 13.62 6.66
N ASP A 115 -6.22 13.80 7.77
CA ASP A 115 -6.65 12.69 8.62
C ASP A 115 -7.60 11.74 7.89
N LYS A 116 -8.53 12.27 7.07
CA LYS A 116 -9.39 11.45 6.20
C LYS A 116 -8.56 10.65 5.19
N LEU A 117 -7.57 11.27 4.58
CA LEU A 117 -6.64 10.61 3.63
C LEU A 117 -5.80 9.54 4.32
N ASN A 118 -5.29 9.80 5.53
CA ASN A 118 -4.52 8.85 6.33
C ASN A 118 -5.35 7.59 6.61
N TYR A 119 -6.60 7.75 7.05
CA TYR A 119 -7.49 6.62 7.31
C TYR A 119 -7.91 5.91 6.00
N PHE A 120 -8.17 6.64 4.92
CA PHE A 120 -8.50 6.05 3.62
C PHE A 120 -7.35 5.20 3.05
N LEU A 121 -6.10 5.58 3.32
CA LEU A 121 -4.89 4.90 2.90
C LEU A 121 -4.33 3.94 3.94
N ARG A 122 -5.05 3.65 5.03
CA ARG A 122 -4.63 2.71 6.08
C ARG A 122 -4.28 1.33 5.52
N ASP A 123 -3.53 0.56 6.30
CA ASP A 123 -3.31 -0.84 5.99
C ASP A 123 -4.66 -1.58 6.11
N HIS A 124 -5.19 -2.11 5.01
CA HIS A 124 -6.51 -2.74 5.02
C HIS A 124 -6.53 -4.11 5.71
N TYR A 125 -5.37 -4.72 5.96
CA TYR A 125 -5.29 -5.98 6.72
C TYR A 125 -5.30 -5.73 8.22
N THR A 126 -4.50 -4.77 8.71
CA THR A 126 -4.36 -4.52 10.16
C THR A 126 -5.24 -3.37 10.67
N GLN A 127 -5.77 -2.55 9.75
CA GLN A 127 -6.47 -1.29 10.01
C GLN A 127 -5.60 -0.20 10.64
N ASP A 128 -4.27 -0.38 10.68
CA ASP A 128 -3.36 0.62 11.21
C ASP A 128 -3.24 1.83 10.27
N VAL A 129 -3.24 3.00 10.89
CA VAL A 129 -3.16 4.31 10.22
C VAL A 129 -1.79 4.93 10.50
N VAL A 130 -1.23 5.59 9.48
CA VAL A 130 -0.01 6.42 9.62
C VAL A 130 -0.30 7.82 9.12
N HIS A 131 0.50 8.79 9.57
CA HIS A 131 0.55 10.10 8.94
C HIS A 131 1.24 9.99 7.58
N TYR A 132 0.54 10.38 6.51
CA TYR A 132 1.13 10.50 5.18
C TYR A 132 1.86 11.83 5.00
N GLU A 133 2.97 11.81 4.26
CA GLU A 133 3.63 13.05 3.81
C GLU A 133 2.71 13.78 2.81
N PRO A 134 2.26 15.02 3.11
CA PRO A 134 1.26 15.70 2.28
C PRO A 134 1.70 15.95 0.82
N LYS A 135 3.01 16.00 0.56
CA LYS A 135 3.55 16.14 -0.80
C LYS A 135 3.18 14.97 -1.72
N GLU A 136 2.91 13.78 -1.17
CA GLU A 136 2.43 12.64 -1.98
C GLU A 136 1.11 13.01 -2.67
N PHE A 137 0.22 13.70 -1.97
CA PHE A 137 -1.06 14.18 -2.53
C PHE A 137 -0.87 15.27 -3.58
N ASP A 138 0.14 16.14 -3.42
CA ASP A 138 0.50 17.14 -4.42
C ASP A 138 1.00 16.49 -5.72
N VAL A 139 1.80 15.43 -5.60
CA VAL A 139 2.27 14.63 -6.74
C VAL A 139 1.08 14.03 -7.48
N LEU A 140 0.15 13.38 -6.78
CA LEU A 140 -1.06 12.83 -7.39
C LEU A 140 -1.89 13.91 -8.11
N HIS A 141 -2.12 15.05 -7.48
CA HIS A 141 -2.86 16.16 -8.08
C HIS A 141 -2.15 16.70 -9.33
N ALA A 142 -0.82 16.84 -9.28
CA ALA A 142 0.00 17.28 -10.40
C ALA A 142 -0.01 16.28 -11.57
N MET A 143 -0.03 14.97 -11.29
CA MET A 143 -0.21 13.92 -12.29
C MET A 143 -1.58 14.03 -12.97
N MET A 144 -2.66 14.10 -12.20
CA MET A 144 -4.02 14.22 -12.74
C MET A 144 -4.18 15.47 -13.60
N SER A 145 -3.59 16.59 -13.17
CA SER A 145 -3.57 17.83 -13.97
C SER A 145 -2.83 17.65 -15.30
N ARG A 146 -1.62 17.06 -15.30
CA ARG A 146 -0.84 16.82 -16.54
C ARG A 146 -1.49 15.82 -17.49
N LEU A 147 -2.25 14.86 -16.97
CA LEU A 147 -3.02 13.90 -17.76
C LEU A 147 -4.29 14.50 -18.37
N GLY A 148 -4.65 15.75 -18.04
CA GLY A 148 -5.94 16.32 -18.40
C GLY A 148 -7.12 15.63 -17.69
N GLN A 149 -6.85 15.04 -16.52
CA GLN A 149 -7.80 14.27 -15.70
C GLN A 149 -8.06 14.98 -14.36
N ALA A 150 -8.17 16.31 -14.32
CA ALA A 150 -8.39 17.06 -13.07
C ALA A 150 -9.67 16.63 -12.32
N SER A 151 -10.67 16.09 -13.04
CA SER A 151 -11.90 15.51 -12.51
C SER A 151 -11.92 13.97 -12.57
N GLY A 152 -10.78 13.33 -12.85
CA GLY A 152 -10.68 11.89 -12.90
C GLY A 152 -10.62 11.28 -11.50
N VAL A 153 -10.90 9.98 -11.41
CA VAL A 153 -10.80 9.21 -10.17
C VAL A 153 -9.51 8.38 -10.19
N ILE A 154 -8.72 8.48 -9.13
CA ILE A 154 -7.57 7.62 -8.90
C ILE A 154 -8.06 6.32 -8.27
N GLN A 155 -7.72 5.18 -8.85
CA GLN A 155 -7.92 3.88 -8.21
C GLN A 155 -6.66 3.52 -7.42
N VAL A 156 -6.77 3.53 -6.10
CA VAL A 156 -5.70 3.13 -5.19
C VAL A 156 -5.64 1.61 -5.13
N VAL A 157 -4.50 1.07 -5.53
CA VAL A 157 -4.17 -0.36 -5.40
C VAL A 157 -3.61 -0.63 -4.01
N CYS A 158 -2.70 0.20 -3.51
CA CYS A 158 -2.12 0.04 -2.18
C CYS A 158 -1.69 1.39 -1.59
N GLY A 159 -2.06 1.63 -0.33
CA GLY A 159 -1.60 2.74 0.49
C GLY A 159 -0.55 2.30 1.51
N TYR A 160 -0.75 2.63 2.79
CA TYR A 160 0.13 2.28 3.87
C TYR A 160 0.24 0.76 4.04
N ARG A 161 1.42 0.30 4.43
CA ARG A 161 1.66 -1.09 4.82
C ARG A 161 2.35 -1.13 6.17
N THR A 162 1.80 -1.88 7.09
CA THR A 162 2.52 -2.24 8.31
C THR A 162 3.74 -3.08 7.99
N PRO A 163 4.75 -3.13 8.88
CA PRO A 163 5.88 -4.04 8.75
C PRO A 163 5.45 -5.50 8.59
N GLU A 164 4.40 -5.93 9.31
CA GLU A 164 3.84 -7.27 9.21
C GLU A 164 3.26 -7.56 7.82
N THR A 165 2.39 -6.69 7.31
CA THR A 165 1.83 -6.81 5.96
C THR A 165 2.92 -6.79 4.90
N ASN A 166 3.92 -5.89 5.02
CA ASN A 166 5.02 -5.82 4.07
C ASN A 166 5.81 -7.13 4.04
N GLU A 167 6.12 -7.70 5.20
CA GLU A 167 6.84 -8.96 5.30
C GLU A 167 6.02 -10.13 4.72
N ALA A 168 4.73 -10.21 5.04
CA ALA A 168 3.85 -11.22 4.46
C ALA A 168 3.82 -11.14 2.93
N LEU A 169 3.74 -9.94 2.35
CA LEU A 169 3.77 -9.72 0.91
C LEU A 169 5.12 -10.08 0.29
N ARG A 170 6.24 -9.91 1.00
CA ARG A 170 7.57 -10.34 0.55
C ARG A 170 7.70 -11.85 0.43
N HIS A 171 7.00 -12.61 1.25
CA HIS A 171 7.02 -14.08 1.25
C HIS A 171 5.91 -14.71 0.40
N ALA A 172 4.92 -13.93 -0.05
CA ALA A 172 3.80 -14.43 -0.83
C ALA A 172 4.19 -15.04 -2.19
N SER A 173 5.38 -14.75 -2.73
CA SER A 173 5.88 -15.42 -3.93
C SER A 173 7.40 -15.48 -4.00
N VAL A 174 7.93 -16.38 -4.85
CA VAL A 174 9.38 -16.52 -5.10
C VAL A 174 9.98 -15.30 -5.83
N LYS A 175 9.13 -14.45 -6.44
CA LYS A 175 9.53 -13.22 -7.12
C LYS A 175 8.62 -12.09 -6.67
N THR A 176 8.96 -11.43 -5.57
CA THR A 176 8.21 -10.26 -5.11
C THR A 176 8.88 -8.99 -5.61
N GLY A 177 8.08 -8.05 -6.10
CA GLY A 177 8.50 -6.68 -6.38
C GLY A 177 8.49 -5.80 -5.12
N VAL A 178 8.54 -6.43 -3.94
CA VAL A 178 8.33 -5.77 -2.65
C VAL A 178 9.65 -5.59 -1.93
N ALA A 179 9.98 -4.34 -1.60
CA ALA A 179 11.21 -3.99 -0.88
C ALA A 179 11.08 -4.27 0.63
N GLU A 180 12.22 -4.58 1.27
CA GLU A 180 12.32 -4.72 2.74
C GLU A 180 12.06 -3.39 3.45
N HIS A 181 12.64 -2.30 2.94
CA HIS A 181 12.40 -0.93 3.40
C HIS A 181 11.57 -0.17 2.37
N SER A 182 10.25 -0.40 2.38
CA SER A 182 9.33 0.21 1.43
C SER A 182 8.87 1.59 1.90
N GLN A 183 8.79 2.55 0.96
CA GLN A 183 8.18 3.87 1.19
C GLN A 183 6.69 3.79 1.60
N HIS A 184 6.01 2.66 1.32
CA HIS A 184 4.66 2.41 1.84
C HIS A 184 4.62 2.28 3.36
N MET A 185 5.68 1.80 4.00
CA MET A 185 5.74 1.69 5.46
C MET A 185 6.03 3.05 6.13
N GLU A 186 6.44 4.05 5.34
CA GLU A 186 6.74 5.40 5.82
C GLU A 186 5.58 6.37 5.58
N GLY A 187 4.48 5.95 4.93
CA GLY A 187 3.40 6.87 4.54
C GLY A 187 3.82 7.80 3.40
N HIS A 188 4.74 7.35 2.54
CA HIS A 188 5.35 8.15 1.48
C HIS A 188 5.10 7.60 0.08
N ALA A 189 4.22 6.60 -0.07
CA ALA A 189 3.98 5.95 -1.35
C ALA A 189 2.55 5.48 -1.55
N ILE A 190 2.13 5.47 -2.82
CA ILE A 190 0.85 4.98 -3.29
C ILE A 190 1.05 4.18 -4.58
N ASP A 191 0.47 2.99 -4.64
CA ASP A 191 0.32 2.23 -5.88
C ASP A 191 -1.05 2.57 -6.49
N LEU A 192 -1.08 3.03 -7.74
CA LEU A 192 -2.32 3.54 -8.35
C LEU A 192 -2.54 3.17 -9.81
N ARG A 193 -3.80 3.33 -10.22
CA ARG A 193 -4.30 3.34 -11.60
C ARG A 193 -5.17 4.57 -11.82
N VAL A 194 -5.33 4.97 -13.09
CA VAL A 194 -6.29 5.99 -13.50
C VAL A 194 -7.12 5.42 -14.65
N PRO A 195 -8.44 5.22 -14.48
CA PRO A 195 -9.30 4.72 -15.55
C PRO A 195 -9.18 5.55 -16.82
N GLY A 196 -9.08 4.88 -17.97
CA GLY A 196 -8.88 5.55 -19.27
C GLY A 196 -7.45 6.01 -19.55
N VAL A 197 -6.50 5.85 -18.62
CA VAL A 197 -5.09 6.18 -18.82
C VAL A 197 -4.25 4.91 -18.82
N SER A 198 -3.42 4.73 -19.85
CA SER A 198 -2.51 3.58 -19.90
C SER A 198 -1.43 3.67 -18.80
N THR A 199 -1.00 2.54 -18.26
CA THR A 199 0.07 2.50 -17.24
C THR A 199 1.39 3.09 -17.74
N VAL A 200 1.66 3.02 -19.05
CA VAL A 200 2.81 3.68 -19.69
C VAL A 200 2.70 5.21 -19.59
N GLN A 201 1.54 5.76 -19.94
CA GLN A 201 1.29 7.20 -19.87
C GLN A 201 1.31 7.70 -18.42
N LEU A 202 0.71 6.94 -17.50
CA LEU A 202 0.71 7.23 -16.07
C LEU A 202 2.15 7.28 -15.52
N ARG A 203 2.97 6.25 -15.82
CA ARG A 203 4.39 6.20 -15.45
C ARG A 203 5.16 7.39 -16.01
N ASN A 204 5.04 7.67 -17.31
CA ASN A 204 5.76 8.76 -17.95
C ASN A 204 5.39 10.12 -17.34
N THR A 205 4.12 10.28 -16.96
CA THR A 205 3.66 11.48 -16.26
C THR A 205 4.31 11.59 -14.89
N ALA A 206 4.31 10.54 -14.08
CA ALA A 206 4.96 10.52 -12.78
C ALA A 206 6.46 10.85 -12.89
N LEU A 207 7.17 10.21 -13.83
CA LEU A 207 8.60 10.45 -14.08
C LEU A 207 8.88 11.93 -14.44
N SER A 208 8.00 12.55 -15.24
CA SER A 208 8.15 13.96 -15.64
C SER A 208 8.08 14.95 -14.48
N LEU A 209 7.60 14.53 -13.31
CA LEU A 209 7.52 15.37 -12.11
C LEU A 209 8.84 15.46 -11.37
N HIS A 210 9.71 14.45 -11.50
CA HIS A 210 10.94 14.33 -10.70
C HIS A 210 10.71 14.53 -9.19
N ALA A 211 9.54 14.11 -8.69
CA ALA A 211 9.11 14.35 -7.31
C ALA A 211 9.50 13.22 -6.33
N GLY A 212 9.94 12.07 -6.84
CA GLY A 212 10.44 10.96 -6.05
C GLY A 212 10.52 9.67 -6.88
N GLY A 213 10.33 8.50 -6.25
CA GLY A 213 10.46 7.22 -6.91
C GLY A 213 9.25 6.83 -7.78
N VAL A 214 9.52 6.14 -8.90
CA VAL A 214 8.48 5.62 -9.80
C VAL A 214 8.73 4.16 -10.15
N GLY A 215 7.79 3.29 -9.79
CA GLY A 215 7.81 1.87 -10.12
C GLY A 215 6.78 1.51 -11.19
N TYR A 216 7.21 0.79 -12.23
CA TYR A 216 6.35 0.36 -13.33
C TYR A 216 6.00 -1.13 -13.26
N TYR A 217 4.70 -1.44 -13.13
CA TYR A 217 4.19 -2.80 -13.00
C TYR A 217 3.21 -3.12 -14.15
N PRO A 218 3.71 -3.42 -15.37
CA PRO A 218 2.86 -3.69 -16.53
C PRO A 218 2.00 -4.94 -16.38
N VAL A 219 2.46 -5.99 -15.68
CA VAL A 219 1.67 -7.22 -15.55
C VAL A 219 0.50 -7.00 -14.58
N SER A 220 0.78 -6.42 -13.42
CA SER A 220 -0.22 -6.07 -12.40
C SER A 220 -0.98 -4.78 -12.72
N GLN A 221 -0.66 -4.13 -13.84
CA GLN A 221 -1.32 -2.94 -14.38
C GLN A 221 -1.42 -1.76 -13.39
N PHE A 222 -0.36 -1.43 -12.67
CA PHE A 222 -0.33 -0.23 -11.81
C PHE A 222 1.02 0.51 -11.89
N VAL A 223 1.04 1.73 -11.35
CA VAL A 223 2.25 2.53 -11.18
C VAL A 223 2.41 2.83 -9.69
N HIS A 224 3.61 2.59 -9.18
CA HIS A 224 4.04 3.02 -7.87
C HIS A 224 4.58 4.44 -7.96
N VAL A 225 4.16 5.30 -7.04
CA VAL A 225 4.67 6.66 -6.89
C VAL A 225 5.01 6.89 -5.42
N ASP A 226 6.15 7.53 -5.17
CA ASP A 226 6.58 7.92 -3.84
C ASP A 226 7.29 9.27 -3.84
N VAL A 227 7.37 9.92 -2.67
CA VAL A 227 8.09 11.19 -2.43
C VAL A 227 9.48 11.00 -1.78
N GLY A 228 10.03 9.79 -1.86
CA GLY A 228 11.40 9.49 -1.45
C GLY A 228 12.46 9.92 -2.49
N PRO A 229 13.67 9.35 -2.46
CA PRO A 229 14.71 9.66 -3.46
C PRO A 229 14.25 9.36 -4.89
N VAL A 230 14.59 10.25 -5.83
CA VAL A 230 14.29 10.07 -7.27
C VAL A 230 14.98 8.81 -7.79
N ARG A 231 14.17 7.86 -8.24
CA ARG A 231 14.60 6.57 -8.79
C ARG A 231 13.52 5.98 -9.68
N GLU A 232 13.89 5.11 -10.59
CA GLU A 232 12.94 4.40 -11.43
C GLU A 232 13.23 2.90 -11.46
N TRP A 233 12.18 2.09 -11.49
CA TRP A 233 12.31 0.65 -11.67
C TRP A 233 11.11 0.08 -12.42
N ALA A 234 11.27 -1.12 -12.96
CA ALA A 234 10.19 -1.86 -13.59
C ALA A 234 10.22 -3.31 -13.14
N PHE A 235 9.04 -3.87 -12.84
CA PHE A 235 8.89 -5.25 -12.42
C PHE A 235 8.05 -6.04 -13.43
N GLY A 236 8.48 -7.26 -13.76
CA GLY A 236 7.78 -8.09 -14.76
C GLY A 236 8.04 -7.67 -16.21
N VAL A 237 9.03 -6.81 -16.47
CA VAL A 237 9.54 -6.54 -17.82
C VAL A 237 10.63 -7.55 -18.14
N THR A 238 10.41 -8.38 -19.16
CA THR A 238 11.48 -9.26 -19.67
C THR A 238 12.56 -8.38 -20.29
N PRO A 239 13.85 -8.52 -19.89
CA PRO A 239 14.93 -7.78 -20.54
C PRO A 239 14.90 -8.08 -22.04
N HIS A 240 14.83 -7.04 -22.86
CA HIS A 240 15.00 -7.20 -24.30
C HIS A 240 16.45 -7.65 -24.54
N ARG A 241 16.65 -8.94 -24.84
CA ARG A 241 17.94 -9.42 -25.35
C ARG A 241 18.11 -8.83 -26.76
N PRO A 242 19.06 -7.92 -27.01
CA PRO A 242 19.33 -7.50 -28.37
C PRO A 242 19.69 -8.74 -29.19
N GLY A 243 18.98 -8.94 -30.31
CA GLY A 243 19.18 -10.08 -31.20
C GLY A 243 20.65 -10.18 -31.58
N ARG A 244 21.23 -11.37 -31.38
CA ARG A 244 22.61 -11.67 -31.77
C ARG A 244 22.75 -11.36 -33.25
N ARG A 245 23.48 -10.30 -33.61
CA ARG A 245 23.82 -10.00 -35.01
C ARG A 245 24.57 -11.20 -35.54
N THR A 246 23.93 -12.00 -36.39
CA THR A 246 24.63 -12.98 -37.21
C THR A 246 25.50 -12.16 -38.16
N HIS A 247 26.80 -12.09 -37.88
CA HIS A 247 27.76 -11.61 -38.87
C HIS A 247 27.68 -12.58 -40.05
N GLY A 248 27.02 -12.15 -41.12
CA GLY A 248 27.01 -12.85 -42.39
C GLY A 248 28.46 -13.08 -42.81
N ALA A 249 28.84 -14.35 -42.91
CA ALA A 249 30.09 -14.73 -43.53
C ALA A 249 30.10 -14.16 -44.95
N ARG A 250 31.05 -13.27 -45.21
CA ARG A 250 31.45 -12.89 -46.56
C ARG A 250 31.86 -14.18 -47.29
N ALA A 251 31.07 -14.59 -48.27
CA ALA A 251 31.56 -15.50 -49.30
C ALA A 251 32.58 -14.71 -50.15
N ILE A 252 33.85 -15.09 -50.06
CA ILE A 252 34.92 -14.64 -50.93
C ILE A 252 35.20 -15.82 -51.86
N GLY A 253 34.99 -15.60 -53.17
CA GLY A 253 35.63 -16.24 -54.34
C GLY A 253 35.81 -17.76 -54.41
N MET A 254 35.27 -18.40 -55.45
CA MET A 254 35.93 -18.65 -56.74
C MET A 254 34.93 -19.24 -57.74
#